data_AF-A0A380DVN2-F1
#
_entry.id   AF-A0A380DVN2-F1
#
_cell.length_a   1.000
_cell.length_b   1.000
_cell.length_c   1.000
_cell.angle_alpha   90.00
_cell.angle_beta   90.00
_cell.angle_gamma   90.00
#
_symmetry.space_group_name_H-M   'P 1'
#
loop_
_entity.id
_entity.type
_entity.pdbx_description
1 polymer ?
#
loop_
_entity_poly.entity_id
_entity_poly.type
_entity_poly.pdbx_seq_one_letter_code
_entity_poly.pdbx_strand_id
1 'polypeptide(L)'
;MGLFKKDKKAMTFDNAMEERRSIYNLKDSISISDDELESMIAHAVKHVPSSFNSQSTRIVLLLNDNNNKFWDNTKAIFKRSHGRES
;
A
#
# COMPACT_ATOMS: atom_id res chain seq x y z
N MET A 1 25.71 -7.03 -8.77
CA MET A 1 25.87 -5.91 -9.73
C MET A 1 24.86 -4.84 -9.37
N GLY A 2 25.35 -3.62 -9.12
CA GLY A 2 24.65 -2.57 -8.38
C GLY A 2 23.32 -2.12 -9.00
N LEU A 3 22.27 -2.17 -8.18
CA LEU A 3 20.88 -1.83 -8.53
C LEU A 3 20.36 -0.61 -7.75
N PHE A 4 21.27 0.25 -7.28
CA PHE A 4 20.90 1.56 -6.75
C PHE A 4 21.69 2.62 -7.50
N LYS A 5 21.29 2.89 -8.75
CA LYS A 5 21.68 4.13 -9.42
C LYS A 5 20.90 5.27 -8.77
N LYS A 6 21.61 6.10 -8.03
CA LYS A 6 21.12 7.38 -7.52
C LYS A 6 21.25 8.42 -8.63
N ASP A 7 20.47 8.28 -9.68
CA ASP A 7 20.31 9.33 -10.69
C ASP A 7 18.97 10.02 -10.42
N LYS A 8 19.00 11.25 -9.87
CA LYS A 8 17.83 12.12 -9.76
C LYS A 8 17.40 12.60 -11.16
N LYS A 9 16.92 11.68 -11.99
CA LYS A 9 16.08 12.01 -13.14
C LYS A 9 14.64 11.83 -12.69
N ALA A 10 13.80 12.84 -12.90
CA ALA A 10 12.37 12.67 -12.66
C ALA A 10 11.86 11.47 -13.49
N MET A 11 11.21 10.52 -12.82
CA MET A 11 10.66 9.34 -13.48
C MET A 11 9.55 9.79 -14.43
N THR A 12 9.62 9.37 -15.70
CA THR A 12 8.53 9.59 -16.65
C THR A 12 7.35 8.68 -16.31
N PHE A 13 6.16 9.00 -16.81
CA PHE A 13 4.98 8.17 -16.59
C PHE A 13 5.16 6.75 -17.14
N ASP A 14 5.69 6.60 -18.36
CA ASP A 14 5.92 5.28 -18.97
C ASP A 14 6.90 4.44 -18.15
N ASN A 15 8.01 5.03 -17.71
CA ASN A 15 8.98 4.34 -16.85
C ASN A 15 8.35 3.93 -15.51
N ALA A 16 7.49 4.78 -14.93
CA ALA A 16 6.78 4.47 -13.70
C ALA A 16 5.90 3.22 -13.83
N MET A 17 5.24 3.06 -14.98
CA MET A 17 4.39 1.91 -15.26
C MET A 17 5.22 0.63 -15.43
N GLU A 18 6.36 0.71 -16.13
CA GLU A 18 7.24 -0.43 -16.36
C GLU A 18 7.97 -0.91 -15.09
N GLU A 19 8.41 0.03 -14.24
CA GLU A 19 9.19 -0.28 -13.05
C GLU A 19 8.33 -0.77 -11.87
N ARG A 20 7.01 -0.53 -11.86
CA ARG A 20 6.12 -0.94 -10.77
C ARG A 20 6.03 -2.46 -10.62
N ARG A 21 6.51 -2.98 -9.50
CA ARG A 21 6.42 -4.40 -9.11
C ARG A 21 5.62 -4.60 -7.82
N SER A 22 5.08 -5.80 -7.62
CA SER A 22 4.53 -6.20 -6.32
C SER A 22 5.69 -6.53 -5.37
N ILE A 23 5.76 -5.84 -4.23
CA ILE A 23 6.85 -5.98 -3.25
C ILE A 23 6.32 -6.69 -2.00
N TYR A 24 6.83 -7.89 -1.72
CA TYR A 24 6.44 -8.68 -0.53
C TYR A 24 7.40 -8.52 0.64
N ASN A 25 8.66 -8.20 0.38
CA ASN A 25 9.66 -7.98 1.42
C ASN A 25 9.56 -6.54 1.95
N LEU A 26 8.55 -6.31 2.80
CA LEU A 26 8.27 -5.01 3.41
C LEU A 26 9.05 -4.85 4.72
N LYS A 27 9.29 -3.60 5.10
CA LYS A 27 9.81 -3.22 6.43
C LYS A 27 8.68 -2.60 7.23
N ASP A 28 8.80 -2.66 8.56
CA ASP A 28 7.79 -2.10 9.49
C ASP A 28 7.85 -0.57 9.58
N SER A 29 8.75 0.08 8.83
CA SER A 29 8.93 1.53 8.83
C SER A 29 9.01 2.08 7.41
N ILE A 30 8.41 3.25 7.20
CA ILE A 30 8.51 4.02 5.97
C ILE A 30 9.22 5.35 6.23
N SER A 31 9.80 5.94 5.18
CA SER A 31 10.57 7.19 5.28
C SER A 31 9.75 8.47 5.12
N ILE A 32 8.44 8.33 4.85
CA ILE A 32 7.49 9.44 4.67
C ILE A 32 6.60 9.55 5.90
N SER A 33 6.02 10.72 6.13
CA SER A 33 5.05 10.90 7.23
C SER A 33 3.70 10.28 6.90
N ASP A 34 2.91 10.03 7.94
CA ASP A 34 1.52 9.57 7.82
C ASP A 34 0.66 10.56 7.02
N ASP A 35 0.82 11.87 7.25
CA ASP A 35 0.10 12.93 6.52
C ASP A 35 0.46 12.96 5.03
N GLU A 36 1.74 12.75 4.70
CA GLU A 36 2.21 12.70 3.32
C GLU A 36 1.58 11.50 2.60
N LEU A 37 1.55 10.33 3.27
CA LEU A 37 0.91 9.13 2.75
C LEU A 37 -0.59 9.32 2.53
N GLU A 38 -1.29 9.91 3.50
CA GLU A 38 -2.73 10.21 3.39
C GLU A 38 -3.02 11.13 2.21
N SER A 39 -2.23 12.20 2.06
CA SER A 39 -2.37 13.16 0.96
C SER A 39 -2.16 12.50 -0.41
N MET A 40 -1.16 11.63 -0.55
CA MET A 40 -0.93 10.87 -1.78
C MET A 40 -2.13 9.99 -2.16
N ILE A 41 -2.70 9.29 -1.18
CA ILE A 41 -3.87 8.43 -1.39
C ILE A 41 -5.09 9.28 -1.75
N ALA A 42 -5.34 10.36 -1.02
CA ALA A 42 -6.47 11.27 -1.26
C ALA A 42 -6.40 11.88 -2.68
N HIS A 43 -5.21 12.31 -3.10
CA HIS A 43 -4.97 12.81 -4.45
C HIS A 43 -5.30 11.74 -5.51
N ALA A 44 -4.81 10.51 -5.33
CA ALA A 44 -5.08 9.44 -6.27
C ALA A 44 -6.58 9.13 -6.39
N VAL A 45 -7.29 8.96 -5.27
CA VAL A 45 -8.74 8.67 -5.28
C VAL A 45 -9.54 9.78 -5.93
N LYS A 46 -9.18 11.04 -5.68
CA LYS A 46 -9.89 12.21 -6.21
C LYS A 46 -9.75 12.34 -7.73
N HIS A 47 -8.60 11.97 -8.28
CA HIS A 47 -8.25 12.26 -9.67
C HIS A 47 -8.31 11.06 -10.61
N VAL A 48 -8.38 9.83 -10.09
CA VAL A 48 -8.62 8.64 -10.91
C VAL A 48 -10.08 8.66 -11.40
N PRO A 49 -10.33 8.60 -12.72
CA PRO A 49 -11.68 8.62 -13.26
C PRO A 49 -12.47 7.38 -12.80
N SER A 50 -13.76 7.56 -12.59
CA SER A 50 -14.70 6.49 -12.29
C SER A 50 -15.86 6.49 -13.29
N SER A 51 -16.43 5.33 -13.58
CA SER A 51 -17.59 5.23 -14.48
C SER A 51 -18.71 6.15 -13.99
N PHE A 52 -19.24 6.97 -14.91
CA PHE A 52 -20.26 7.98 -14.62
C PHE A 52 -19.86 8.99 -13.53
N ASN A 53 -18.56 9.16 -13.26
CA ASN A 53 -18.04 9.96 -12.14
C ASN A 53 -18.71 9.59 -10.80
N SER A 54 -19.05 8.31 -10.61
CA SER A 54 -19.77 7.86 -9.42
C SER A 54 -18.94 7.98 -8.13
N GLN A 55 -17.60 7.96 -8.26
CA GLN A 55 -16.65 8.06 -7.15
C GLN A 55 -17.02 7.13 -5.99
N SER A 56 -17.43 5.91 -6.33
CA SER A 56 -17.88 4.89 -5.36
C SER A 56 -16.76 4.31 -4.52
N THR A 57 -15.50 4.54 -4.89
CA THR A 57 -14.32 4.07 -4.14
C THR A 57 -14.33 4.67 -2.73
N ARG A 58 -14.16 3.78 -1.74
CA ARG A 58 -13.97 4.13 -0.33
C ARG A 58 -12.71 3.42 0.16
N ILE A 59 -11.87 4.13 0.90
CA ILE A 59 -10.61 3.63 1.41
C ILE A 59 -10.60 3.82 2.93
N VAL A 60 -10.14 2.80 3.64
CA VAL A 60 -9.80 2.88 5.06
C VAL A 60 -8.30 2.68 5.18
N LEU A 61 -7.58 3.70 5.61
CA LEU A 61 -6.13 3.65 5.81
C LEU A 61 -5.84 3.24 7.26
N LEU A 62 -5.08 2.14 7.43
CA LEU A 62 -4.65 1.66 8.74
C LEU A 62 -3.16 1.93 8.92
N LEU A 63 -2.85 2.81 9.87
CA LEU A 63 -1.50 3.23 10.22
C LEU A 63 -1.07 2.63 11.56
N ASN A 64 0.24 2.44 11.73
CA ASN A 64 0.87 2.06 12.99
C ASN A 64 0.16 0.88 13.67
N ASP A 65 -0.23 1.03 14.94
CA ASP A 65 -0.88 -0.01 15.74
C ASP A 65 -2.16 -0.57 15.11
N ASN A 66 -2.91 0.24 14.34
CA ASN A 66 -4.14 -0.22 13.70
C ASN A 66 -3.83 -1.22 12.56
N ASN A 67 -2.70 -1.05 11.86
CA ASN A 67 -2.23 -2.00 10.87
C ASN A 67 -1.87 -3.34 11.54
N ASN A 68 -1.09 -3.29 12.62
CA ASN A 68 -0.69 -4.47 13.39
C ASN A 68 -1.90 -5.24 13.92
N LYS A 69 -2.85 -4.54 14.56
CA LYS A 69 -4.09 -5.14 15.08
C LYS A 69 -4.90 -5.86 14.01
N PHE A 70 -5.01 -5.29 12.81
CA PHE A 70 -5.74 -5.91 11.70
C PHE A 70 -5.11 -7.25 11.29
N TRP A 71 -3.79 -7.29 11.15
CA TRP A 71 -3.10 -8.52 10.75
C TRP A 71 -3.08 -9.58 11.85
N ASP A 72 -2.95 -9.18 13.11
CA ASP A 72 -3.00 -10.12 14.22
C ASP A 72 -4.39 -10.76 14.36
N ASN A 73 -5.46 -9.98 14.18
CA ASN A 73 -6.82 -10.50 14.11
C ASN A 73 -6.99 -11.49 12.95
N THR A 74 -6.46 -11.15 11.77
CA THR A 74 -6.52 -12.02 10.59
C THR A 74 -5.80 -13.36 10.84
N LYS A 75 -4.59 -13.33 11.41
CA LYS A 75 -3.84 -14.53 11.81
C LYS A 75 -4.61 -15.36 12.84
N ALA A 76 -5.22 -14.72 13.83
CA ALA A 76 -5.98 -15.40 14.88
C ALA A 76 -7.22 -16.13 14.31
N ILE A 77 -7.96 -15.47 13.42
CA ILE A 77 -9.12 -16.07 12.74
C ILE A 77 -8.68 -17.25 11.87
N PHE A 78 -7.60 -17.09 11.09
CA PHE A 78 -7.07 -18.15 10.25
C PHE A 78 -6.67 -19.39 11.07
N LYS A 79 -5.94 -19.19 12.18
CA LYS A 79 -5.60 -20.28 13.11
C LYS A 79 -6.83 -20.93 13.72
N ARG A 80 -7.88 -20.18 14.03
CA ARG A 80 -9.12 -20.75 14.58
C ARG A 80 -9.88 -21.60 13.57
N SER A 81 -9.93 -21.18 12.30
CA SER A 81 -10.69 -21.88 11.26
C SER A 81 -9.97 -23.13 10.72
N HIS A 82 -8.64 -23.15 10.74
CA HIS A 82 -7.84 -24.26 10.24
C HIS A 82 -7.11 -25.05 11.34
N GLY A 83 -7.06 -24.54 12.57
CA GLY A 83 -6.47 -25.17 13.75
C GLY A 83 -7.42 -26.09 14.50
N ARG A 84 -8.07 -27.00 13.76
CA ARG A 84 -8.51 -28.30 14.25
C ARG A 84 -7.98 -29.36 13.30
N GLU A 85 -6.67 -29.58 13.30
CA GLU A 85 -6.06 -30.90 13.25
C GLU A 85 -4.70 -30.81 13.98
N SER A 86 -4.50 -31.75 14.91
CA SER A 86 -3.41 -31.93 15.91
C SER A 86 -3.25 -30.87 17.00
#